data_AF-A0A1U7GPQ6-F1
#
_entry.id   AF-A0A1U7GPQ6-F1
#
_cell.length_a   1.000
_cell.length_b   1.000
_cell.length_c   1.000
_cell.angle_alpha   90.00
_cell.angle_beta   90.00
_cell.angle_gamma   90.00
#
_symmetry.space_group_name_H-M   'P 1'
#
loop_
_entity.id
_entity.type
_entity.pdbx_description
1 polymer ?
#
loop_
_entity_poly.entity_id
_entity_poly.type
_entity_poly.pdbx_seq_one_letter_code
_entity_poly.pdbx_strand_id
1 'polypeptide(L)'
;MVHRRKSLWGLALGTLIGCIPAPVLAVPVNLTGYVEKDFVKGAGTAETGKVFVQEVTSSSSTVGQSSWITNNGWVSGWNVKDIRFSYAENASGQNSLAIGINTWANSSGQYAPFGQANGDPSGTPTAYDPAHLGANTPTSDKSIALVFAKENPNDPNKPGEVVAIAGIPADKSLNGPGINGFTVSSVDLSRSSGGLAYMFGKTMPEYMGNLAYDPSPSHPQLEFTINDFKKLLGLTKEGGFWVTAYAGSALDGVAGETYMGWTHIPGKELVPQVPEPAAVLAWTLIGGAVAWKARRRSARSEA
;
A
#
# COMPACT_ATOMS: atom_id res chain seq x y z
N MET A 1 47.22 -11.88 48.81
CA MET A 1 46.38 -10.84 48.16
C MET A 1 45.60 -11.50 47.03
N VAL A 2 44.26 -11.42 47.06
CA VAL A 2 43.38 -12.08 46.08
C VAL A 2 43.11 -11.10 44.93
N HIS A 3 43.59 -11.42 43.72
CA HIS A 3 43.28 -10.64 42.51
C HIS A 3 41.79 -10.78 42.17
N ARG A 4 40.98 -9.78 42.56
CA ARG A 4 39.58 -9.68 42.15
C ARG A 4 39.51 -9.39 40.65
N ARG A 5 39.17 -10.41 39.84
CA ARG A 5 38.92 -10.31 38.39
C ARG A 5 37.69 -9.43 38.13
N LYS A 6 37.84 -8.10 38.18
CA LYS A 6 36.78 -7.13 37.85
C LYS A 6 36.50 -7.00 36.33
N SER A 7 37.20 -7.73 35.45
CA SER A 7 37.09 -7.53 34.00
C SER A 7 35.95 -8.30 33.32
N LEU A 8 35.39 -9.34 33.96
CA LEU A 8 34.32 -10.15 33.36
C LEU A 8 32.97 -9.42 33.36
N TRP A 9 32.67 -8.63 34.39
CA TRP A 9 31.43 -7.87 34.50
C TRP A 9 31.29 -6.74 33.45
N GLY A 10 32.39 -6.07 33.11
CA GLY A 10 32.38 -5.04 32.06
C GLY A 10 32.30 -5.58 30.63
N LEU A 11 32.47 -6.89 30.44
CA LEU A 11 32.27 -7.56 29.16
C LEU A 11 30.82 -8.03 29.04
N ALA A 12 30.25 -8.58 30.13
CA ALA A 12 28.85 -8.96 30.22
C ALA A 12 27.88 -7.76 30.08
N LEU A 13 28.20 -6.61 30.67
CA LEU A 13 27.40 -5.38 30.51
C LEU A 13 27.49 -4.82 29.08
N GLY A 14 28.64 -4.96 28.42
CA GLY A 14 28.84 -4.56 27.03
C GLY A 14 28.06 -5.45 26.04
N THR A 15 27.97 -6.75 26.32
CA THR A 15 27.13 -7.68 25.54
C THR A 15 25.64 -7.49 25.79
N LEU A 16 25.22 -7.12 27.02
CA LEU A 16 23.81 -6.85 27.32
C LEU A 16 23.31 -5.55 26.67
N ILE A 17 24.15 -4.53 26.55
CA ILE A 17 23.82 -3.30 25.80
C ILE A 17 23.93 -3.51 24.28
N GLY A 18 24.80 -4.42 23.83
CA GLY A 18 24.91 -4.82 22.41
C GLY A 18 23.79 -5.75 21.90
N CYS A 19 22.94 -6.26 22.79
CA CYS A 19 21.76 -7.08 22.44
C CYS A 19 20.44 -6.29 22.43
N ILE A 20 20.48 -4.96 22.58
CA ILE A 20 19.31 -4.14 22.26
C ILE A 20 19.12 -4.26 20.74
N PRO A 21 17.93 -4.68 20.26
CA PRO A 21 17.72 -4.94 18.85
C PRO A 21 18.17 -3.74 18.02
N ALA A 22 18.79 -4.04 16.89
CA ALA A 22 19.13 -3.06 15.85
C ALA A 22 17.97 -2.08 15.65
N PRO A 23 18.25 -0.82 15.28
CA PRO A 23 17.20 0.14 15.02
C PRO A 23 16.17 -0.48 14.07
N VAL A 24 14.93 -0.51 14.55
CA VAL A 24 13.78 -0.91 13.78
C VAL A 24 13.74 0.04 12.59
N LEU A 25 14.10 -0.47 11.41
CA LEU A 25 13.67 0.15 10.17
C LEU A 25 12.17 0.38 10.33
N ALA A 26 11.71 1.55 9.96
CA ALA A 26 10.30 1.89 10.05
C ALA A 26 9.44 0.75 9.50
N VAL A 27 8.42 0.40 10.26
CA VAL A 27 7.60 -0.75 9.96
C VAL A 27 6.76 -0.37 8.74
N PRO A 28 6.78 -1.17 7.65
CA PRO A 28 5.85 -0.99 6.55
C PRO A 28 4.43 -0.83 7.09
N VAL A 29 3.59 -0.05 6.40
CA VAL A 29 2.20 0.15 6.82
C VAL A 29 1.55 -1.20 7.12
N ASN A 30 1.04 -1.34 8.33
CA ASN A 30 0.33 -2.55 8.75
C ASN A 30 -1.09 -2.48 8.20
N LEU A 31 -1.35 -3.22 7.13
CA LEU A 31 -2.64 -3.26 6.46
C LEU A 31 -3.60 -4.09 7.31
N THR A 32 -4.69 -3.49 7.80
CA THR A 32 -5.69 -4.10 8.68
C THR A 32 -7.10 -4.12 8.08
N GLY A 33 -7.27 -3.66 6.85
CA GLY A 33 -8.56 -3.46 6.17
C GLY A 33 -9.26 -2.17 6.58
N TYR A 34 -8.56 -1.25 7.25
CA TYR A 34 -9.06 0.06 7.68
C TYR A 34 -8.09 1.15 7.27
N VAL A 35 -8.21 1.58 6.01
CA VAL A 35 -7.32 2.52 5.32
C VAL A 35 -7.07 3.78 6.13
N GLU A 36 -8.08 4.36 6.79
CA GLU A 36 -7.86 5.59 7.55
C GLU A 36 -7.00 5.41 8.80
N LYS A 37 -7.05 4.22 9.39
CA LYS A 37 -6.25 3.82 10.55
C LYS A 37 -4.84 3.44 10.14
N ASP A 38 -4.71 2.75 9.00
CA ASP A 38 -3.44 2.18 8.55
C ASP A 38 -2.59 3.23 7.83
N PHE A 39 -3.24 4.13 7.07
CA PHE A 39 -2.62 5.23 6.34
C PHE A 39 -2.97 6.58 6.99
N VAL A 40 -2.40 6.82 8.18
CA VAL A 40 -2.62 8.06 8.93
C VAL A 40 -2.09 9.27 8.15
N LYS A 41 -2.97 10.26 7.89
CA LYS A 41 -2.60 11.49 7.18
C LYS A 41 -1.60 12.32 7.98
N GLY A 42 -0.58 12.84 7.32
CA GLY A 42 0.37 13.78 7.93
C GLY A 42 1.65 13.94 7.12
N ALA A 43 2.53 14.84 7.56
CA ALA A 43 3.85 15.03 6.96
C ALA A 43 4.76 13.78 7.05
N GLY A 44 4.33 12.78 7.83
CA GLY A 44 5.05 11.57 8.13
C GLY A 44 6.12 11.78 9.19
N THR A 45 6.43 10.73 9.95
CA THR A 45 7.67 10.63 10.73
C THR A 45 8.57 9.58 10.09
N ALA A 46 9.80 9.46 10.60
CA ALA A 46 10.65 8.30 10.28
C ALA A 46 9.92 6.98 10.56
N GLU A 47 9.05 6.93 11.57
CA GLU A 47 8.36 5.73 12.04
C GLU A 47 7.08 5.43 11.25
N THR A 48 6.31 6.44 10.85
CA THR A 48 5.02 6.26 10.17
C THR A 48 5.11 6.40 8.66
N GLY A 49 6.21 6.95 8.13
CA GLY A 49 6.32 7.31 6.72
C GLY A 49 5.37 8.42 6.30
N LYS A 50 5.57 8.91 5.08
CA LYS A 50 4.71 9.93 4.48
C LYS A 50 3.61 9.24 3.67
N VAL A 51 2.37 9.62 3.94
CA VAL A 51 1.19 9.12 3.23
C VAL A 51 0.71 10.21 2.29
N PHE A 52 0.69 9.92 0.99
CA PHE A 52 0.00 10.75 0.01
C PHE A 52 -1.47 10.32 -0.06
N VAL A 53 -2.38 11.29 -0.07
CA VAL A 53 -3.82 11.03 -0.17
C VAL A 53 -4.38 11.76 -1.38
N GLN A 54 -4.96 11.00 -2.30
CA GLN A 54 -5.69 11.53 -3.43
C GLN A 54 -7.20 11.37 -3.18
N GLU A 55 -7.92 12.49 -3.09
CA GLU A 55 -9.37 12.47 -3.07
C GLU A 55 -9.92 11.96 -4.42
N VAL A 56 -10.94 11.11 -4.36
CA VAL A 56 -11.58 10.54 -5.55
C VAL A 56 -13.03 11.01 -5.66
N THR A 57 -13.79 10.94 -4.56
CA THR A 57 -15.14 11.51 -4.48
C THR A 57 -15.26 12.41 -3.25
N SER A 58 -16.09 13.45 -3.37
CA SER A 58 -16.26 14.46 -2.32
C SER A 58 -17.42 14.15 -1.37
N SER A 59 -18.26 13.15 -1.69
CA SER A 59 -19.41 12.76 -0.85
C SER A 59 -19.82 11.30 -0.99
N SER A 60 -20.48 10.78 0.04
CA SER A 60 -21.07 9.43 0.07
C SER A 60 -22.21 9.21 -0.92
N SER A 61 -22.70 10.26 -1.58
CA SER A 61 -23.75 10.21 -2.61
C SER A 61 -23.25 10.49 -4.03
N THR A 62 -21.93 10.63 -4.22
CA THR A 62 -21.34 10.97 -5.54
C THR A 62 -21.60 9.88 -6.57
N VAL A 63 -21.49 8.62 -6.16
CA VAL A 63 -21.85 7.47 -6.99
C VAL A 63 -23.37 7.29 -6.93
N GLY A 64 -24.00 7.18 -8.11
CA GLY A 64 -25.42 6.88 -8.19
C GLY A 64 -25.72 5.55 -7.51
N GLN A 65 -26.73 5.50 -6.64
CA GLN A 65 -27.13 4.27 -5.97
C GLN A 65 -28.65 4.17 -5.93
N SER A 66 -29.17 2.94 -5.92
CA SER A 66 -30.59 2.69 -5.84
C SER A 66 -31.22 3.32 -4.60
N SER A 67 -32.47 3.79 -4.72
CA SER A 67 -33.15 4.53 -3.64
C SER A 67 -33.26 3.74 -2.33
N TRP A 68 -33.41 2.43 -2.41
CA TRP A 68 -33.50 1.56 -1.24
C TRP A 68 -32.17 1.51 -0.45
N ILE A 69 -31.00 1.66 -1.10
CA ILE A 69 -29.70 1.77 -0.41
C ILE A 69 -29.72 3.02 0.47
N THR A 70 -30.09 4.15 -0.12
CA THR A 70 -30.20 5.43 0.60
C THR A 70 -31.26 5.37 1.70
N ASN A 71 -32.41 4.75 1.45
CA ASN A 71 -33.49 4.61 2.45
C ASN A 71 -33.08 3.73 3.65
N ASN A 72 -32.20 2.75 3.44
CA ASN A 72 -31.61 1.96 4.52
C ASN A 72 -30.46 2.70 5.24
N GLY A 73 -30.13 3.91 4.83
CA GLY A 73 -28.99 4.67 5.34
C GLY A 73 -27.65 4.03 4.99
N TRP A 74 -27.58 3.29 3.88
CA TRP A 74 -26.39 2.60 3.41
C TRP A 74 -25.61 3.41 2.38
N VAL A 75 -24.36 3.02 2.17
CA VAL A 75 -23.46 3.63 1.18
C VAL A 75 -22.79 2.52 0.40
N SER A 76 -22.83 2.61 -0.93
CA SER A 76 -22.21 1.60 -1.80
C SER A 76 -20.71 1.43 -1.51
N GLY A 77 -20.25 0.19 -1.45
CA GLY A 77 -18.85 -0.19 -1.35
C GLY A 77 -18.03 0.15 -2.60
N TRP A 78 -18.67 0.63 -3.68
CA TRP A 78 -17.98 1.19 -4.84
C TRP A 78 -17.67 2.68 -4.72
N ASN A 79 -18.26 3.38 -3.75
CA ASN A 79 -18.04 4.81 -3.59
C ASN A 79 -16.69 5.08 -2.87
N VAL A 80 -15.64 5.27 -3.67
CA VAL A 80 -14.28 5.53 -3.18
C VAL A 80 -14.16 7.00 -2.78
N LYS A 81 -13.89 7.24 -1.50
CA LYS A 81 -13.61 8.55 -0.93
C LYS A 81 -12.24 9.06 -1.35
N ASP A 82 -11.21 8.28 -1.03
CA ASP A 82 -9.81 8.63 -1.32
C ASP A 82 -8.95 7.38 -1.55
N ILE A 83 -7.83 7.55 -2.23
CA ILE A 83 -6.78 6.53 -2.38
C ILE A 83 -5.53 7.04 -1.67
N ARG A 84 -4.95 6.17 -0.84
CA ARG A 84 -3.77 6.48 -0.04
C ARG A 84 -2.58 5.66 -0.48
N PHE A 85 -1.43 6.32 -0.54
CA PHE A 85 -0.19 5.75 -1.04
C PHE A 85 0.89 5.93 0.03
N SER A 86 1.59 4.84 0.35
CA SER A 86 2.72 4.86 1.28
C SER A 86 3.86 4.05 0.71
N TYR A 87 5.05 4.63 0.68
CA TYR A 87 6.23 4.01 0.08
C TYR A 87 7.20 3.55 1.18
N ALA A 88 7.65 2.31 1.08
CA ALA A 88 8.62 1.71 2.00
C ALA A 88 9.84 1.19 1.23
N GLU A 89 11.02 1.31 1.85
CA GLU A 89 12.28 0.78 1.32
C GLU A 89 13.17 0.32 2.46
N ASN A 90 13.74 -0.87 2.35
CA ASN A 90 14.67 -1.39 3.34
C ASN A 90 16.12 -1.07 3.00
N ALA A 91 17.03 -1.34 3.94
CA ALA A 91 18.47 -1.09 3.77
C ALA A 91 19.11 -1.86 2.60
N SER A 92 18.47 -2.94 2.13
CA SER A 92 18.91 -3.73 0.98
C SER A 92 18.38 -3.19 -0.35
N GLY A 93 17.63 -2.08 -0.35
CA GLY A 93 17.03 -1.46 -1.53
C GLY A 93 15.75 -2.14 -2.01
N GLN A 94 15.26 -3.16 -1.32
CA GLN A 94 13.94 -3.73 -1.61
C GLN A 94 12.89 -2.71 -1.20
N ASN A 95 11.94 -2.48 -2.07
CA ASN A 95 10.94 -1.44 -1.88
C ASN A 95 9.56 -1.90 -2.27
N SER A 96 8.55 -1.26 -1.71
CA SER A 96 7.17 -1.51 -2.02
C SER A 96 6.34 -0.24 -1.92
N LEU A 97 5.25 -0.21 -2.68
CA LEU A 97 4.20 0.77 -2.54
C LEU A 97 2.99 0.08 -1.91
N ALA A 98 2.59 0.52 -0.73
CA ALA A 98 1.31 0.18 -0.12
C ALA A 98 0.23 1.14 -0.59
N ILE A 99 -0.94 0.59 -0.93
CA ILE A 99 -2.08 1.31 -1.47
C ILE A 99 -3.31 0.94 -0.65
N GLY A 100 -4.03 1.95 -0.16
CA GLY A 100 -5.32 1.81 0.51
C GLY A 100 -6.43 2.51 -0.26
N ILE A 101 -7.52 1.78 -0.57
CA ILE A 101 -8.72 2.31 -1.21
C ILE A 101 -9.78 2.56 -0.14
N ASN A 102 -9.95 3.82 0.24
CA ASN A 102 -10.85 4.25 1.29
C ASN A 102 -12.25 4.48 0.74
N THR A 103 -13.26 3.82 1.29
CA THR A 103 -14.68 4.04 0.96
C THR A 103 -15.36 4.91 1.99
N TRP A 104 -16.57 5.37 1.69
CA TRP A 104 -17.38 6.12 2.64
C TRP A 104 -18.07 5.20 3.65
N ALA A 105 -18.00 5.58 4.93
CA ALA A 105 -18.89 5.02 5.94
C ALA A 105 -20.29 5.63 5.83
N ASN A 106 -21.30 4.90 6.30
CA ASN A 106 -22.61 5.45 6.52
C ASN A 106 -22.67 6.38 7.75
N SER A 107 -23.83 6.97 8.02
CA SER A 107 -24.04 7.89 9.15
C SER A 107 -23.79 7.27 10.53
N SER A 108 -23.86 5.94 10.63
CA SER A 108 -23.55 5.18 11.86
C SER A 108 -22.07 4.78 11.96
N GLY A 109 -21.22 5.20 11.02
CA GLY A 109 -19.79 4.86 10.99
C GLY A 109 -19.50 3.44 10.49
N GLN A 110 -20.47 2.77 9.86
CA GLN A 110 -20.29 1.42 9.31
C GLN A 110 -19.96 1.50 7.83
N TYR A 111 -19.12 0.58 7.37
CA TYR A 111 -18.73 0.47 5.96
C TYR A 111 -19.41 -0.74 5.33
N ALA A 112 -19.88 -0.58 4.09
CA ALA A 112 -20.05 -1.72 3.21
C ALA A 112 -18.66 -2.27 2.85
N PRO A 113 -18.46 -3.60 2.83
CA PRO A 113 -17.24 -4.17 2.27
C PRO A 113 -16.96 -3.61 0.87
N PHE A 114 -15.69 -3.35 0.55
CA PHE A 114 -15.31 -2.81 -0.74
C PHE A 114 -15.78 -3.75 -1.86
N GLY A 115 -16.42 -3.17 -2.87
CA GLY A 115 -17.04 -3.91 -3.97
C GLY A 115 -18.39 -4.56 -3.66
N GLN A 116 -18.99 -4.23 -2.51
CA GLN A 116 -20.37 -4.54 -2.17
C GLN A 116 -21.24 -3.41 -2.78
N ALA A 117 -21.89 -3.70 -3.91
CA ALA A 117 -22.69 -2.75 -4.68
C ALA A 117 -23.87 -2.18 -3.88
N ASN A 118 -24.51 -3.08 -3.15
CA ASN A 118 -25.78 -2.95 -2.47
C ASN A 118 -25.70 -2.03 -1.21
N GLY A 119 -24.49 -1.72 -0.74
CA GLY A 119 -24.17 -0.89 0.42
C GLY A 119 -24.37 -1.53 1.79
N ASP A 120 -24.72 -2.82 1.87
CA ASP A 120 -25.03 -3.53 3.12
C ASP A 120 -23.76 -3.75 3.96
N PRO A 121 -23.66 -3.14 5.15
CA PRO A 121 -22.52 -3.33 6.04
C PRO A 121 -22.32 -4.76 6.55
N SER A 122 -23.36 -5.60 6.47
CA SER A 122 -23.25 -7.02 6.83
C SER A 122 -22.44 -7.83 5.81
N GLY A 123 -22.22 -7.28 4.60
CA GLY A 123 -21.52 -7.98 3.53
C GLY A 123 -22.30 -9.17 2.97
N THR A 124 -23.62 -9.24 3.20
CA THR A 124 -24.43 -10.35 2.72
C THR A 124 -24.44 -10.35 1.19
N PRO A 125 -23.97 -11.45 0.55
CA PRO A 125 -23.97 -11.53 -0.90
C PRO A 125 -25.37 -11.69 -1.46
N THR A 126 -25.57 -11.18 -2.68
CA THR A 126 -26.80 -11.39 -3.45
C THR A 126 -26.50 -11.97 -4.82
N ALA A 127 -27.52 -12.40 -5.56
CA ALA A 127 -27.32 -13.03 -6.86
C ALA A 127 -26.64 -12.11 -7.90
N TYR A 128 -26.85 -10.80 -7.82
CA TYR A 128 -26.24 -9.81 -8.72
C TYR A 128 -25.00 -9.13 -8.11
N ASP A 129 -24.76 -9.33 -6.82
CA ASP A 129 -23.64 -8.77 -6.06
C ASP A 129 -22.98 -9.91 -5.27
N PRO A 130 -22.20 -10.78 -5.96
CA PRO A 130 -21.60 -11.96 -5.35
C PRO A 130 -20.65 -11.58 -4.21
N ALA A 131 -20.48 -12.49 -3.24
CA ALA A 131 -19.49 -12.29 -2.18
C ALA A 131 -18.10 -12.10 -2.79
N HIS A 132 -17.25 -11.33 -2.09
CA HIS A 132 -15.86 -11.11 -2.49
C HIS A 132 -15.75 -10.33 -3.82
N LEU A 133 -14.51 -10.05 -4.26
CA LEU A 133 -14.25 -9.27 -5.47
C LEU A 133 -14.35 -10.12 -6.77
N GLY A 134 -15.38 -10.96 -6.84
CA GLY A 134 -15.60 -11.89 -7.95
C GLY A 134 -14.71 -13.14 -7.92
N ALA A 135 -14.09 -13.41 -6.77
CA ALA A 135 -13.39 -14.65 -6.44
C ALA A 135 -14.25 -15.88 -6.81
N ASN A 136 -13.70 -16.80 -7.60
CA ASN A 136 -14.37 -18.04 -8.01
C ASN A 136 -15.77 -17.86 -8.64
N THR A 137 -16.09 -16.65 -9.10
CA THR A 137 -17.35 -16.31 -9.74
C THR A 137 -17.04 -15.85 -11.17
N PRO A 138 -16.93 -16.78 -12.14
CA PRO A 138 -16.49 -16.46 -13.50
C PRO A 138 -17.39 -15.45 -14.22
N THR A 139 -18.64 -15.32 -13.76
CA THR A 139 -19.62 -14.36 -14.29
C THR A 139 -19.57 -13.01 -13.58
N SER A 140 -18.73 -12.84 -12.55
CA SER A 140 -18.53 -11.55 -11.90
C SER A 140 -17.56 -10.72 -12.72
N ASP A 141 -17.88 -9.45 -12.91
CA ASP A 141 -17.03 -8.46 -13.57
C ASP A 141 -16.58 -7.34 -12.60
N LYS A 142 -16.76 -7.57 -11.30
CA LYS A 142 -16.25 -6.70 -10.24
C LYS A 142 -14.77 -6.43 -10.45
N SER A 143 -14.38 -5.17 -10.50
CA SER A 143 -13.01 -4.80 -10.81
C SER A 143 -12.56 -3.55 -10.06
N ILE A 144 -11.27 -3.55 -9.74
CA ILE A 144 -10.51 -2.40 -9.28
C ILE A 144 -9.25 -2.36 -10.12
N ALA A 145 -8.98 -1.23 -10.74
CA ALA A 145 -7.84 -1.02 -11.62
C ALA A 145 -7.14 0.27 -11.24
N LEU A 146 -5.85 0.19 -10.91
CA LEU A 146 -4.96 1.34 -10.81
C LEU A 146 -3.94 1.22 -11.92
N VAL A 147 -3.95 2.17 -12.86
CA VAL A 147 -3.00 2.22 -13.97
C VAL A 147 -1.92 3.24 -13.64
N PHE A 148 -0.66 2.82 -13.77
CA PHE A 148 0.51 3.62 -13.45
C PHE A 148 1.24 4.02 -14.73
N ALA A 149 1.66 5.28 -14.79
CA ALA A 149 2.50 5.81 -15.84
C ALA A 149 3.72 6.53 -15.25
N LYS A 150 4.81 6.53 -16.00
CA LYS A 150 6.01 7.30 -15.70
C LYS A 150 5.73 8.80 -15.81
N GLU A 151 6.63 9.61 -15.30
CA GLU A 151 6.67 11.02 -15.70
C GLU A 151 6.97 11.16 -17.20
N ASN A 152 6.31 12.11 -17.84
CA ASN A 152 6.62 12.49 -19.20
C ASN A 152 7.81 13.46 -19.19
N PRO A 153 8.96 13.10 -19.78
CA PRO A 153 10.17 13.93 -19.74
C PRO A 153 10.00 15.24 -20.53
N ASN A 154 9.02 15.31 -21.44
CA ASN A 154 8.77 16.50 -22.26
C ASN A 154 7.67 17.40 -21.68
N ASP A 155 6.79 16.87 -20.82
CA ASP A 155 5.70 17.61 -20.19
C ASP A 155 5.32 16.98 -18.84
N PRO A 156 5.95 17.41 -17.74
CA PRO A 156 5.70 16.86 -16.41
C PRO A 156 4.23 16.95 -15.94
N ASN A 157 3.39 17.75 -16.60
CA ASN A 157 1.96 17.89 -16.28
C ASN A 157 1.07 16.86 -16.97
N LYS A 158 1.66 15.89 -17.69
CA LYS A 158 0.92 14.80 -18.34
C LYS A 158 1.54 13.44 -17.99
N PRO A 159 0.73 12.38 -17.95
CA PRO A 159 1.26 11.03 -17.85
C PRO A 159 2.21 10.75 -19.01
N GLY A 160 3.32 10.09 -18.70
CA GLY A 160 4.26 9.55 -19.68
C GLY A 160 3.83 8.17 -20.15
N GLU A 161 4.82 7.30 -20.34
CA GLU A 161 4.59 5.91 -20.70
C GLU A 161 3.81 5.17 -19.60
N VAL A 162 2.68 4.56 -19.96
CA VAL A 162 1.94 3.64 -19.10
C VAL A 162 2.74 2.34 -18.96
N VAL A 163 3.00 1.93 -17.72
CA VAL A 163 3.88 0.78 -17.44
C VAL A 163 3.14 -0.43 -16.88
N ALA A 164 2.10 -0.19 -16.09
CA ALA A 164 1.50 -1.24 -15.29
C ALA A 164 0.05 -0.93 -14.94
N ILE A 165 -0.70 -1.99 -14.68
CA ILE A 165 -2.01 -1.97 -14.06
C ILE A 165 -2.01 -2.95 -12.90
N ALA A 166 -2.52 -2.51 -11.75
CA ALA A 166 -2.65 -3.34 -10.56
C ALA A 166 -4.08 -3.33 -10.03
N GLY A 167 -4.51 -4.45 -9.47
CA GLY A 167 -5.85 -4.61 -8.90
C GLY A 167 -6.46 -5.95 -9.29
N ILE A 168 -7.77 -5.98 -9.52
CA ILE A 168 -8.53 -7.20 -9.84
C ILE A 168 -9.25 -6.96 -11.16
N PRO A 169 -8.99 -7.75 -12.21
CA PRO A 169 -9.62 -7.57 -13.52
C PRO A 169 -11.10 -7.95 -13.47
N ALA A 170 -11.89 -7.32 -14.35
CA ALA A 170 -13.25 -7.76 -14.64
C ALA A 170 -13.23 -9.12 -15.36
N ASP A 171 -12.30 -9.29 -16.29
CA ASP A 171 -12.04 -10.57 -16.96
C ASP A 171 -11.33 -11.55 -16.02
N LYS A 172 -12.11 -12.44 -15.41
CA LYS A 172 -11.61 -13.40 -14.41
C LYS A 172 -10.65 -14.45 -14.99
N SER A 173 -10.56 -14.59 -16.32
CA SER A 173 -9.53 -15.44 -16.95
C SER A 173 -8.11 -14.87 -16.76
N LEU A 174 -8.01 -13.59 -16.43
CA LEU A 174 -6.76 -12.86 -16.20
C LEU A 174 -6.49 -12.57 -14.72
N ASN A 175 -7.28 -13.15 -13.82
CA ASN A 175 -7.03 -13.06 -12.39
C ASN A 175 -5.61 -13.55 -12.05
N GLY A 176 -4.95 -12.82 -11.16
CA GLY A 176 -3.67 -13.25 -10.61
C GLY A 176 -3.82 -14.49 -9.69
N PRO A 177 -2.71 -15.02 -9.16
CA PRO A 177 -2.76 -16.12 -8.20
C PRO A 177 -3.51 -15.72 -6.92
N GLY A 178 -4.29 -16.64 -6.35
CA GLY A 178 -5.01 -16.46 -5.08
C GLY A 178 -6.54 -16.44 -5.24
N ILE A 179 -7.26 -16.52 -4.12
CA ILE A 179 -8.73 -16.59 -4.14
C ILE A 179 -9.38 -15.30 -4.63
N ASN A 180 -8.73 -14.14 -4.50
CA ASN A 180 -9.32 -12.82 -4.79
C ASN A 180 -8.86 -12.22 -6.13
N GLY A 181 -8.00 -12.91 -6.87
CA GLY A 181 -7.60 -12.51 -8.23
C GLY A 181 -6.76 -11.24 -8.36
N PHE A 182 -6.22 -10.70 -7.25
CA PHE A 182 -5.32 -9.55 -7.28
C PHE A 182 -4.11 -9.84 -8.18
N THR A 183 -3.78 -8.91 -9.05
CA THR A 183 -2.67 -9.01 -10.00
C THR A 183 -1.99 -7.66 -10.20
N VAL A 184 -0.71 -7.72 -10.56
CA VAL A 184 0.05 -6.65 -11.21
C VAL A 184 0.39 -7.15 -12.61
N SER A 185 0.00 -6.40 -13.64
CA SER A 185 0.11 -6.80 -15.03
C SER A 185 0.62 -5.64 -15.89
N SER A 186 1.17 -5.98 -17.06
CA SER A 186 1.31 -5.04 -18.17
C SER A 186 -0.06 -4.52 -18.61
N VAL A 187 -0.09 -3.37 -19.26
CA VAL A 187 -1.34 -2.76 -19.75
C VAL A 187 -1.58 -3.16 -21.20
N ASP A 188 -2.74 -3.78 -21.47
CA ASP A 188 -3.19 -4.11 -22.81
C ASP A 188 -4.07 -2.98 -23.38
N LEU A 189 -3.42 -2.05 -24.09
CA LEU A 189 -4.10 -0.92 -24.72
C LEU A 189 -5.04 -1.34 -25.86
N SER A 190 -4.89 -2.56 -26.42
CA SER A 190 -5.78 -3.05 -27.48
C SER A 190 -7.21 -3.29 -26.97
N ARG A 191 -7.37 -3.44 -25.66
CA ARG A 191 -8.66 -3.63 -24.96
C ARG A 191 -9.24 -2.34 -24.38
N SER A 192 -8.66 -1.18 -24.71
CA SER A 192 -9.06 0.11 -24.15
C SER A 192 -10.53 0.48 -24.37
N SER A 193 -11.18 -0.06 -25.40
CA SER A 193 -12.63 0.13 -25.62
C SER A 193 -13.51 -0.46 -24.51
N GLY A 194 -13.00 -1.43 -23.74
CA GLY A 194 -13.70 -1.98 -22.57
C GLY A 194 -13.50 -1.14 -21.29
N GLY A 195 -12.61 -0.14 -21.30
CA GLY A 195 -12.25 0.62 -20.11
C GLY A 195 -11.20 -0.08 -19.24
N LEU A 196 -10.78 0.60 -18.16
CA LEU A 196 -9.65 0.19 -17.32
C LEU A 196 -9.80 -1.24 -16.75
N ALA A 197 -11.03 -1.66 -16.44
CA ALA A 197 -11.34 -2.98 -15.89
C ALA A 197 -10.89 -4.17 -16.76
N TYR A 198 -10.74 -3.94 -18.08
CA TYR A 198 -10.40 -4.97 -19.08
C TYR A 198 -9.02 -4.78 -19.70
N MET A 199 -8.26 -3.77 -19.27
CA MET A 199 -6.94 -3.45 -19.82
C MET A 199 -5.79 -4.23 -19.15
N PHE A 200 -6.11 -5.22 -18.32
CA PHE A 200 -5.11 -6.12 -17.75
C PHE A 200 -4.51 -6.99 -18.86
N GLY A 201 -3.19 -6.89 -19.04
CA GLY A 201 -2.43 -7.71 -19.97
C GLY A 201 -1.73 -8.87 -19.26
N LYS A 202 -0.50 -9.16 -19.68
CA LYS A 202 0.33 -10.22 -19.08
C LYS A 202 0.70 -9.88 -17.63
N THR A 203 0.46 -10.81 -16.72
CA THR A 203 0.90 -10.72 -15.31
C THR A 203 2.41 -10.54 -15.20
N MET A 204 2.83 -9.75 -14.22
CA MET A 204 4.23 -9.48 -13.87
C MET A 204 4.50 -9.94 -12.43
N PRO A 205 4.70 -11.25 -12.20
CA PRO A 205 4.81 -11.83 -10.86
C PRO A 205 5.92 -11.21 -9.99
N GLU A 206 6.97 -10.69 -10.61
CA GLU A 206 8.10 -10.05 -9.94
C GLU A 206 7.74 -8.76 -9.19
N TYR A 207 6.65 -8.08 -9.58
CA TYR A 207 6.14 -6.88 -8.92
C TYR A 207 4.91 -7.15 -8.05
N MET A 208 4.47 -8.42 -8.02
CA MET A 208 3.30 -8.82 -7.24
C MET A 208 3.57 -8.63 -5.76
N GLY A 209 2.78 -7.78 -5.10
CA GLY A 209 2.69 -7.75 -3.65
C GLY A 209 1.53 -8.59 -3.13
N ASN A 210 1.04 -8.24 -1.95
CA ASN A 210 -0.06 -8.93 -1.29
C ASN A 210 -1.30 -8.03 -1.25
N LEU A 211 -2.46 -8.62 -1.51
CA LEU A 211 -3.74 -8.09 -1.03
C LEU A 211 -3.87 -8.45 0.46
N ALA A 212 -4.10 -7.45 1.31
CA ALA A 212 -4.10 -7.64 2.76
C ALA A 212 -5.26 -8.54 3.23
N TYR A 213 -6.46 -8.22 2.76
CA TYR A 213 -7.68 -8.96 3.07
C TYR A 213 -8.59 -9.02 1.87
N ASP A 214 -9.41 -10.06 1.83
CA ASP A 214 -10.65 -10.03 1.07
C ASP A 214 -11.66 -9.12 1.79
N PRO A 215 -12.19 -8.07 1.14
CA PRO A 215 -13.10 -7.16 1.82
C PRO A 215 -14.28 -7.88 2.46
N SER A 216 -14.49 -7.58 3.74
CA SER A 216 -15.50 -8.21 4.59
C SER A 216 -15.91 -7.25 5.71
N PRO A 217 -16.98 -7.50 6.47
CA PRO A 217 -17.39 -6.58 7.54
C PRO A 217 -16.31 -6.28 8.59
N SER A 218 -15.38 -7.22 8.83
CA SER A 218 -14.26 -7.03 9.76
C SER A 218 -13.06 -6.31 9.14
N HIS A 219 -12.94 -6.32 7.80
CA HIS A 219 -11.89 -5.70 7.01
C HIS A 219 -12.52 -5.03 5.78
N PRO A 220 -13.31 -3.94 5.97
CA PRO A 220 -14.24 -3.50 4.94
C PRO A 220 -13.57 -2.81 3.76
N GLN A 221 -12.31 -2.38 3.87
CA GLN A 221 -11.65 -1.59 2.84
C GLN A 221 -10.57 -2.41 2.12
N LEU A 222 -10.20 -1.97 0.92
CA LEU A 222 -9.22 -2.67 0.10
C LEU A 222 -7.83 -2.11 0.34
N GLU A 223 -6.88 -2.99 0.64
CA GLU A 223 -5.49 -2.63 0.84
C GLU A 223 -4.58 -3.65 0.19
N PHE A 224 -3.58 -3.18 -0.57
CA PHE A 224 -2.62 -4.06 -1.21
C PHE A 224 -1.26 -3.42 -1.36
N THR A 225 -0.28 -4.23 -1.75
CA THR A 225 1.09 -3.78 -2.02
C THR A 225 1.53 -4.12 -3.44
N ILE A 226 2.48 -3.34 -3.95
CA ILE A 226 3.23 -3.62 -5.18
C ILE A 226 4.70 -3.66 -4.80
N ASN A 227 5.38 -4.76 -5.10
CA ASN A 227 6.80 -4.95 -4.82
C ASN A 227 7.66 -4.32 -5.91
N ASP A 228 8.90 -3.96 -5.56
CA ASP A 228 9.91 -3.36 -6.44
C ASP A 228 9.35 -2.19 -7.28
N PHE A 229 8.49 -1.38 -6.66
CA PHE A 229 7.74 -0.32 -7.31
C PHE A 229 8.64 0.74 -8.00
N LYS A 230 9.81 1.04 -7.41
CA LYS A 230 10.82 1.90 -8.06
C LYS A 230 11.29 1.33 -9.40
N LYS A 231 11.54 0.02 -9.45
CA LYS A 231 12.01 -0.64 -10.67
C LYS A 231 10.89 -0.71 -11.70
N LEU A 232 9.66 -0.99 -11.27
CA LEU A 232 8.48 -1.03 -12.13
C LEU A 232 8.29 0.28 -12.93
N LEU A 233 8.44 1.42 -12.26
CA LEU A 233 8.25 2.74 -12.87
C LEU A 233 9.55 3.40 -13.35
N GLY A 234 10.71 2.83 -13.03
CA GLY A 234 12.00 3.49 -13.26
C GLY A 234 12.16 4.78 -12.46
N LEU A 235 11.61 4.84 -11.23
CA LEU A 235 11.63 6.03 -10.40
C LEU A 235 13.06 6.39 -9.99
N THR A 236 13.38 7.68 -10.11
CA THR A 236 14.58 8.29 -9.52
C THR A 236 14.22 9.00 -8.21
N LYS A 237 15.21 9.48 -7.44
CA LYS A 237 14.96 10.17 -6.16
C LYS A 237 14.10 11.44 -6.28
N GLU A 238 14.01 12.04 -7.47
CA GLU A 238 13.33 13.32 -7.69
C GLU A 238 12.01 13.19 -8.48
N GLY A 239 11.82 12.08 -9.21
CA GLY A 239 10.64 11.85 -10.06
C GLY A 239 9.46 11.23 -9.32
N GLY A 240 8.26 11.70 -9.61
CA GLY A 240 7.00 11.11 -9.20
C GLY A 240 6.48 10.05 -10.18
N PHE A 241 5.19 9.76 -10.07
CA PHE A 241 4.48 8.93 -11.04
C PHE A 241 3.06 9.44 -11.26
N TRP A 242 2.44 8.97 -12.33
CA TRP A 242 1.05 9.23 -12.63
C TRP A 242 0.20 7.99 -12.35
N VAL A 243 -0.99 8.19 -11.81
CA VAL A 243 -1.95 7.11 -11.57
C VAL A 243 -3.36 7.54 -11.95
N THR A 244 -4.12 6.63 -12.53
CA THR A 244 -5.57 6.74 -12.75
C THR A 244 -6.22 5.48 -12.19
N ALA A 245 -7.48 5.57 -11.76
CA ALA A 245 -8.15 4.44 -11.13
C ALA A 245 -9.59 4.27 -11.60
N TYR A 246 -10.06 3.03 -11.50
CA TYR A 246 -11.45 2.61 -11.69
C TYR A 246 -11.83 1.60 -10.61
N ALA A 247 -13.04 1.71 -10.07
CA ALA A 247 -13.64 0.73 -9.17
C ALA A 247 -15.11 0.54 -9.55
N GLY A 248 -15.54 -0.68 -9.85
CA GLY A 248 -16.92 -0.92 -10.24
C GLY A 248 -17.18 -2.31 -10.81
N SER A 249 -18.34 -2.45 -11.43
CA SER A 249 -18.83 -3.65 -12.10
C SER A 249 -19.82 -3.18 -13.18
N ALA A 250 -19.63 -3.60 -14.43
CA ALA A 250 -20.54 -3.30 -15.53
C ALA A 250 -21.85 -4.11 -15.48
N LEU A 251 -21.88 -5.20 -14.69
CA LEU A 251 -23.08 -5.98 -14.38
C LEU A 251 -23.85 -5.44 -13.18
N ASP A 252 -23.29 -4.49 -12.44
CA ASP A 252 -23.96 -3.83 -11.32
C ASP A 252 -24.99 -2.81 -11.84
N GLY A 253 -26.27 -3.16 -11.75
CA GLY A 253 -27.37 -2.26 -12.06
C GLY A 253 -27.87 -1.43 -10.87
N VAL A 254 -27.20 -1.54 -9.72
CA VAL A 254 -27.72 -1.05 -8.43
C VAL A 254 -26.90 0.13 -7.90
N ALA A 255 -25.59 0.11 -8.09
CA ALA A 255 -24.70 1.23 -7.84
C ALA A 255 -23.87 1.56 -9.08
N GLY A 256 -23.49 2.83 -9.19
CA GLY A 256 -22.56 3.28 -10.21
C GLY A 256 -21.12 2.92 -9.87
N GLU A 257 -20.22 3.42 -10.71
CA GLU A 257 -18.80 3.13 -10.64
C GLU A 257 -18.03 4.38 -10.19
N THR A 258 -16.82 4.18 -9.68
CA THR A 258 -15.93 5.27 -9.33
C THR A 258 -14.74 5.34 -10.28
N TYR A 259 -14.42 6.56 -10.71
CA TYR A 259 -13.30 6.87 -11.58
C TYR A 259 -12.42 7.94 -10.94
N MET A 260 -11.10 7.78 -11.07
CA MET A 260 -10.11 8.80 -10.75
C MET A 260 -9.31 9.10 -12.02
N GLY A 261 -9.37 10.34 -12.50
CA GLY A 261 -8.55 10.78 -13.62
C GLY A 261 -7.04 10.69 -13.32
N TRP A 262 -6.22 10.91 -14.34
CA TRP A 262 -4.77 10.95 -14.17
C TRP A 262 -4.37 11.99 -13.12
N THR A 263 -3.71 11.49 -12.08
CA THR A 263 -3.20 12.27 -10.96
C THR A 263 -1.70 12.07 -10.85
N HIS A 264 -0.96 13.16 -10.68
CA HIS A 264 0.47 13.13 -10.39
C HIS A 264 0.70 12.95 -8.90
N ILE A 265 1.52 11.97 -8.54
CA ILE A 265 2.01 11.75 -7.19
C ILE A 265 3.49 12.13 -7.16
N PRO A 266 3.85 13.29 -6.58
CA PRO A 266 5.23 13.74 -6.57
C PRO A 266 6.13 12.81 -5.75
N GLY A 267 7.34 12.51 -6.23
CA GLY A 267 8.29 11.64 -5.53
C GLY A 267 8.64 12.12 -4.11
N LYS A 268 8.66 13.43 -3.87
CA LYS A 268 8.84 14.05 -2.54
C LYS A 268 7.70 13.76 -1.54
N GLU A 269 6.54 13.35 -2.04
CA GLU A 269 5.43 12.90 -1.21
C GLU A 269 5.57 11.42 -0.82
N LEU A 270 6.48 10.70 -1.49
CA LEU A 270 6.78 9.28 -1.33
C LEU A 270 8.19 9.13 -0.77
N VAL A 271 8.42 9.63 0.45
CA VAL A 271 9.73 9.53 1.09
C VAL A 271 9.88 8.12 1.67
N PRO A 272 10.97 7.39 1.35
CA PRO A 272 11.27 6.13 2.02
C PRO A 272 11.36 6.35 3.51
N GLN A 273 10.78 5.46 4.30
CA GLN A 273 10.92 5.52 5.73
C GLN A 273 12.39 5.24 6.12
N VAL A 274 13.11 6.25 6.62
CA VAL A 274 14.53 6.13 7.02
C VAL A 274 14.60 6.00 8.55
N PRO A 275 15.38 5.05 9.12
CA PRO A 275 15.53 4.93 10.57
C PRO A 275 16.10 6.19 11.22
N GLU A 276 15.69 6.48 12.47
CA GLU A 276 16.02 7.73 13.16
C GLU A 276 17.53 7.92 13.47
N PRO A 277 18.03 9.18 13.56
CA PRO A 277 19.43 9.51 13.89
C PRO A 277 19.96 8.91 15.19
N ALA A 278 19.08 8.63 16.16
CA ALA A 278 19.44 8.02 17.45
C ALA A 278 20.10 6.64 17.27
N ALA A 279 19.67 5.92 16.24
CA ALA A 279 20.25 4.65 15.85
C ALA A 279 21.71 4.78 15.41
N VAL A 280 21.98 5.73 14.50
CA VAL A 280 23.31 6.00 13.96
C VAL A 280 24.24 6.46 15.08
N LEU A 281 23.75 7.29 16.00
CA LEU A 281 24.49 7.71 17.18
C LEU A 281 24.86 6.52 18.08
N ALA A 282 23.91 5.60 18.34
CA ALA A 282 24.16 4.40 19.13
C ALA A 282 25.28 3.52 18.52
N TRP A 283 25.25 3.30 17.21
CA TRP A 283 26.31 2.56 16.49
C TRP A 283 27.67 3.27 16.58
N THR A 284 27.69 4.59 16.43
CA THR A 284 28.92 5.38 16.49
C THR A 284 29.54 5.33 17.89
N LEU A 285 28.71 5.40 18.94
CA LEU A 285 29.15 5.30 20.33
C LEU A 285 29.66 3.89 20.67
N ILE A 286 28.97 2.84 20.21
CA ILE A 286 29.40 1.45 20.42
C ILE A 286 30.72 1.18 19.66
N GLY A 287 30.80 1.57 18.38
CA GLY A 287 32.03 1.43 17.58
C GLY A 287 33.20 2.21 18.19
N GLY A 288 32.97 3.44 18.65
CA GLY A 288 33.96 4.25 19.35
C GLY A 288 34.44 3.61 20.65
N ALA A 289 33.53 3.04 21.45
CA ALA A 289 33.88 2.35 22.70
C ALA A 289 34.70 1.08 22.46
N VAL A 290 34.36 0.30 21.43
CA VAL A 290 35.12 -0.91 21.03
C VAL A 290 36.52 -0.53 20.52
N ALA A 291 36.62 0.46 19.63
CA ALA A 291 37.89 0.94 19.10
C ALA A 291 38.81 1.50 20.21
N TRP A 292 38.25 2.26 21.16
CA TRP A 292 39.00 2.77 22.31
C TRP A 292 39.52 1.65 23.21
N LYS A 293 38.69 0.63 23.47
CA LYS A 293 39.08 -0.53 24.28
C LYS A 293 40.14 -1.40 23.59
N ALA A 294 40.10 -1.53 22.27
CA ALA A 294 41.12 -2.20 21.48
C ALA A 294 42.47 -1.44 21.53
N ARG A 295 42.45 -0.12 21.30
CA ARG A 295 43.66 0.72 21.42
C ARG A 295 44.32 0.63 22.81
N ARG A 296 43.53 0.62 23.88
CA ARG A 296 44.05 0.47 25.25
C ARG A 296 44.66 -0.89 25.56
N ARG A 297 44.31 -1.95 24.80
CA ARG A 297 44.92 -3.28 24.96
C ARG A 297 46.26 -3.38 24.22
N SER A 298 46.38 -2.84 23.01
CA SER A 298 47.67 -2.80 22.29
C SER A 298 48.71 -1.95 23.01
N ALA A 299 48.33 -0.78 23.54
CA ALA A 299 49.26 0.06 24.31
C ALA A 299 49.75 -0.56 25.64
N ARG A 300 49.15 -1.68 26.08
CA ARG A 300 49.56 -2.42 27.28
C ARG A 300 50.33 -3.70 26.97
N SER A 301 50.43 -4.13 25.72
CA SER A 301 51.26 -5.29 25.33
C SER A 301 52.66 -4.88 24.85
N GLU A 302 52.91 -3.58 24.67
CA GLU A 302 54.20 -3.01 24.26
C GLU A 302 54.98 -2.36 25.42
N ALA A 303 54.53 -2.55 26.66
CA ALA A 303 55.21 -2.14 27.90
C ALA A 303 55.41 -3.37 28.80
#